data_AF-A0A8J4WT04-F1
#
_entry.id   AF-A0A8J4WT04-F1
#
_cell.length_a   1.000
_cell.length_b   1.000
_cell.length_c   1.000
_cell.angle_alpha   90.00
_cell.angle_beta   90.00
_cell.angle_gamma   90.00
#
_symmetry.space_group_name_H-M   'P 1'
#
loop_
_entity.id
_entity.type
_entity.pdbx_description
1 polymer ?
#
loop_
_entity_poly.entity_id
_entity_poly.type
_entity_poly.pdbx_seq_one_letter_code
_entity_poly.pdbx_strand_id
1 'polypeptide(L)'
;LSNSISYRLAPIPREKVFRSKLSVAPNSPRIILYGDLGHKDFYSWHKQLKSLTDDGMCTYIFRHYMKERPRRKSVLSGYGVELALKSTEYKAMDDATVE
;
A
#
# COMPACT_ATOMS: atom_id res chain seq x y z
N LEU A 1 25.40 -12.88 -26.54
CA LEU A 1 24.10 -13.31 -27.10
C LEU A 1 23.03 -13.13 -26.02
N SER A 2 22.13 -12.19 -26.27
CA SER A 2 20.92 -11.76 -25.53
C SER A 2 20.62 -12.41 -24.17
N ASN A 3 20.85 -11.67 -23.07
CA ASN A 3 20.26 -11.96 -21.77
C ASN A 3 18.77 -11.61 -21.80
N SER A 4 17.91 -12.58 -22.13
CA SER A 4 16.46 -12.43 -21.96
C SER A 4 16.10 -12.67 -20.49
N ILE A 5 15.99 -11.57 -19.72
CA ILE A 5 15.46 -11.62 -18.35
C ILE A 5 13.99 -12.06 -18.46
N SER A 6 13.74 -13.34 -18.18
CA SER A 6 12.39 -13.91 -18.20
C SER A 6 11.59 -13.30 -17.05
N TYR A 7 10.60 -12.45 -17.36
CA TYR A 7 9.76 -11.74 -16.39
C TYR A 7 8.73 -12.66 -15.72
N ARG A 8 9.14 -13.82 -15.20
CA ARG A 8 8.27 -14.67 -14.38
C ARG A 8 8.25 -14.14 -12.94
N LEU A 9 7.72 -12.93 -12.77
CA LEU A 9 7.50 -12.34 -11.45
C LEU A 9 6.37 -13.11 -10.75
N ALA A 10 6.72 -13.88 -9.73
CA ALA A 10 5.73 -14.50 -8.84
C ALA A 10 4.79 -13.40 -8.28
N PRO A 11 3.47 -13.63 -8.21
CA PRO A 11 2.55 -12.63 -7.70
C PRO A 11 2.82 -12.35 -6.21
N ILE A 12 2.96 -11.07 -5.87
CA ILE A 12 3.20 -10.63 -4.49
C ILE A 12 1.88 -10.81 -3.71
N PRO A 13 1.87 -11.22 -2.43
CA PRO A 13 0.63 -11.56 -1.70
C PRO A 13 -0.49 -10.50 -1.67
N ARG A 14 -0.18 -9.21 -1.86
CA ARG A 14 -1.18 -8.10 -1.88
C ARG A 14 -1.53 -7.61 -3.27
N GLU A 15 -1.07 -8.30 -4.31
CA GLU A 15 -1.26 -7.86 -5.68
C GLU A 15 -2.73 -8.03 -6.13
N LYS A 16 -3.33 -6.94 -6.62
CA LYS A 16 -4.69 -6.95 -7.16
C LYS A 16 -4.64 -7.41 -8.61
N VAL A 17 -4.74 -8.71 -8.80
CA VAL A 17 -4.76 -9.36 -10.11
C VAL A 17 -6.21 -9.47 -10.60
N PHE A 18 -6.48 -8.90 -11.75
CA PHE A 18 -7.71 -9.09 -12.51
C PHE A 18 -7.50 -10.24 -13.49
N ARG A 19 -8.37 -11.24 -13.43
CA ARG A 19 -8.39 -12.39 -14.34
C ARG A 19 -9.79 -12.51 -14.92
N SER A 20 -9.89 -12.88 -16.19
CA SER A 20 -11.17 -13.31 -16.75
C SER A 20 -11.62 -14.64 -16.17
N LYS A 21 -12.92 -14.89 -16.30
CA LYS A 21 -13.54 -16.20 -16.07
C LYS A 21 -13.33 -17.16 -17.25
N LEU A 22 -12.98 -16.62 -18.42
CA LEU A 22 -12.65 -17.38 -19.63
C LEU A 22 -11.25 -18.00 -19.51
N SER A 23 -11.01 -19.09 -20.24
CA SER A 23 -9.69 -19.74 -20.25
C SER A 23 -8.66 -18.79 -20.86
N VAL A 24 -7.71 -18.38 -20.04
CA VAL A 24 -6.60 -17.50 -20.45
C VAL A 24 -5.71 -18.25 -21.45
N ALA A 25 -5.36 -17.60 -22.56
CA ALA A 25 -4.47 -18.20 -23.56
C ALA A 25 -3.15 -18.65 -22.92
N PRO A 26 -2.55 -19.77 -23.35
CA PRO A 26 -1.39 -20.38 -22.69
C PRO A 26 -0.15 -19.47 -22.57
N ASN A 27 -0.07 -18.41 -23.39
CA ASN A 27 0.99 -17.39 -23.36
C ASN A 27 0.44 -15.96 -23.19
N SER A 28 -0.65 -15.77 -22.44
CA SER A 28 -1.21 -14.42 -22.25
C SER A 28 -0.20 -13.49 -21.56
N PRO A 29 0.01 -12.25 -22.07
CA PRO A 29 0.86 -11.28 -21.42
C PRO A 29 0.29 -10.84 -20.06
N ARG A 30 1.19 -10.55 -19.11
CA ARG A 30 0.87 -9.90 -17.84
C ARG A 30 1.13 -8.41 -17.95
N ILE A 31 0.11 -7.59 -17.73
CA ILE A 31 0.19 -6.14 -17.82
C ILE A 31 0.07 -5.55 -16.42
N ILE A 32 1.03 -4.70 -16.05
CA ILE A 32 1.04 -4.00 -14.75
C ILE A 32 0.81 -2.51 -15.01
N LEU A 33 -0.33 -1.98 -14.59
CA LEU A 33 -0.62 -0.54 -14.64
C LEU A 33 -0.18 0.12 -13.34
N TYR A 34 0.75 1.06 -13.45
CA TYR A 34 1.10 1.98 -12.38
C TYR A 34 0.29 3.27 -12.55
N GLY A 35 -0.50 3.63 -11.54
CA GLY A 35 -1.29 4.85 -11.63
C GLY A 35 -1.89 5.31 -10.32
N ASP A 36 -2.30 6.57 -10.33
CA ASP A 36 -3.05 7.20 -9.25
C ASP A 36 -4.56 7.05 -9.54
N LEU A 37 -5.32 6.54 -8.57
CA LEU A 37 -6.77 6.38 -8.72
C LEU A 37 -7.49 7.74 -8.77
N GLY A 38 -6.88 8.79 -8.21
CA GLY A 38 -7.44 10.14 -8.25
C GLY A 38 -7.31 10.81 -9.62
N HIS A 39 -6.53 10.26 -10.54
CA HIS A 39 -6.32 10.85 -11.86
C HIS A 39 -7.47 10.52 -12.80
N LYS A 40 -7.99 11.50 -13.55
CA LYS A 40 -9.14 11.31 -14.47
C LYS A 40 -8.86 10.25 -15.53
N ASP A 41 -7.63 10.22 -16.06
CA ASP A 41 -7.24 9.27 -17.12
C ASP A 41 -7.14 7.82 -16.64
N PHE A 42 -6.99 7.59 -15.33
CA PHE A 42 -6.86 6.25 -14.77
C PHE A 42 -8.06 5.38 -15.16
N TYR A 43 -9.27 5.94 -15.11
CA TYR A 43 -10.49 5.19 -15.41
C TYR A 43 -10.54 4.73 -16.87
N SER A 44 -10.08 5.56 -17.80
CA SER A 44 -10.01 5.22 -19.24
C SER A 44 -9.08 4.02 -19.47
N TRP A 45 -7.87 4.06 -18.90
CA TRP A 45 -6.91 2.95 -18.98
C TRP A 45 -7.42 1.68 -18.29
N HIS A 46 -8.02 1.84 -17.10
CA HIS A 46 -8.59 0.73 -16.35
C HIS A 46 -9.70 0.03 -17.14
N LYS A 47 -10.62 0.78 -17.76
CA LYS A 47 -11.73 0.23 -18.53
C LYS A 47 -11.24 -0.56 -19.75
N GLN A 48 -10.25 -0.03 -20.48
CA GLN A 48 -9.67 -0.73 -21.65
C GLN A 48 -8.97 -2.02 -21.24
N LEU A 49 -8.10 -1.97 -20.21
CA LEU A 49 -7.38 -3.15 -19.73
C LEU A 49 -8.33 -4.20 -19.14
N LYS A 50 -9.39 -3.76 -18.46
CA LYS A 50 -10.41 -4.67 -17.92
C LYS A 50 -11.15 -5.39 -19.06
N SER A 51 -11.56 -4.68 -20.11
CA SER A 51 -12.17 -5.31 -21.29
C SER A 51 -11.27 -6.37 -21.91
N LEU A 52 -10.00 -6.03 -22.16
CA LEU A 52 -9.02 -6.97 -22.71
C LEU A 52 -8.78 -8.19 -21.80
N THR A 53 -8.82 -7.96 -20.48
CA THR A 53 -8.70 -9.04 -19.51
C THR A 53 -9.91 -9.95 -19.55
N ASP A 54 -11.12 -9.36 -19.56
CA ASP A 54 -12.40 -10.06 -19.63
C ASP A 54 -12.49 -10.93 -20.89
N ASP A 55 -11.97 -10.46 -22.02
CA ASP A 55 -11.84 -11.21 -23.29
C ASP A 55 -10.78 -12.34 -23.25
N GLY A 56 -10.04 -12.49 -22.14
CA GLY A 56 -9.03 -13.54 -21.97
C GLY A 56 -7.70 -13.28 -22.68
N MET A 57 -7.50 -12.06 -23.20
CA MET A 57 -6.31 -11.69 -23.97
C MET A 57 -5.10 -11.44 -23.07
N CYS A 58 -5.30 -10.94 -21.84
CA CYS A 58 -4.20 -10.64 -20.92
C CYS A 58 -4.58 -10.84 -19.45
N THR A 59 -3.57 -10.90 -18.59
CA THR A 59 -3.75 -10.81 -17.13
C THR A 59 -3.36 -9.41 -16.67
N TYR A 60 -4.33 -8.65 -16.16
CA TYR A 60 -4.14 -7.28 -15.74
C TYR A 60 -3.88 -7.18 -14.23
N ILE A 61 -2.92 -6.33 -13.86
CA ILE A 61 -2.58 -6.04 -12.47
C ILE A 61 -2.54 -4.54 -12.27
N PHE A 62 -3.21 -4.07 -11.23
CA PHE A 62 -3.14 -2.67 -10.83
C PHE A 62 -2.18 -2.48 -9.65
N ARG A 63 -1.25 -1.53 -9.79
CA ARG A 63 -0.37 -1.07 -8.72
C ARG A 63 -0.53 0.43 -8.53
N HIS A 64 -0.86 0.82 -7.31
CA HIS A 64 -1.02 2.23 -7.00
C HIS A 64 0.34 2.94 -7.00
N TYR A 65 0.42 4.05 -7.74
CA TYR A 65 1.58 4.92 -7.80
C TYR A 65 1.14 6.38 -7.82
N MET A 66 1.66 7.17 -6.87
CA MET A 66 1.51 8.62 -6.83
C MET A 66 2.88 9.25 -7.04
N LYS A 67 3.00 10.09 -8.08
CA LYS A 67 4.22 10.87 -8.35
C LYS A 67 4.44 11.90 -7.24
N GLU A 68 3.39 12.60 -6.85
CA GLU A 68 3.40 13.61 -5.79
C GLU A 68 2.68 13.06 -4.57
N ARG A 69 3.45 12.66 -3.56
CA ARG A 69 2.87 12.21 -2.29
C ARG A 69 2.63 13.42 -1.39
N PRO A 70 1.42 13.56 -0.80
CA PRO A 70 1.20 14.61 0.18
C PRO A 70 2.15 14.41 1.36
N ARG A 71 2.85 15.47 1.78
CA ARG A 71 3.79 15.44 2.93
C ARG A 71 3.11 15.26 4.30
N ARG A 72 1.81 14.96 4.32
CA ARG A 72 1.04 14.77 5.55
C ARG A 72 1.46 13.45 6.20
N LYS A 73 1.90 13.53 7.46
CA LYS A 73 2.21 12.34 8.25
C LYS A 73 0.90 11.70 8.72
N SER A 74 0.80 10.37 8.66
CA SER A 74 -0.30 9.64 9.27
C SER A 74 -0.06 9.52 10.77
N VAL A 75 -0.96 10.06 11.59
CA VAL A 75 -0.96 9.80 13.03
C VAL A 75 -1.55 8.42 13.23
N LEU A 76 -0.76 7.50 13.79
CA LEU A 76 -1.22 6.15 14.12
C LEU A 76 -1.87 6.16 15.49
N SER A 77 -2.90 5.35 15.67
CA SER A 77 -3.55 5.07 16.95
C SER A 77 -3.33 3.60 17.34
N GLY A 78 -3.77 3.21 18.54
CA GLY A 78 -3.61 1.83 19.03
C GLY A 78 -2.37 1.59 19.88
N TYR A 79 -1.73 2.67 20.38
CA TYR A 79 -0.73 2.60 21.43
C TYR A 79 -1.24 3.35 22.67
N GLY A 80 -0.95 2.82 23.85
CA GLY A 80 -1.13 3.52 25.12
C GLY A 80 0.20 4.16 25.53
N VAL A 81 0.15 5.37 26.07
CA VAL A 81 1.29 6.00 26.74
C VAL A 81 0.94 6.14 28.20
N GLU A 82 1.77 5.56 29.06
CA GLU A 82 1.62 5.67 30.51
C GLU A 82 2.82 6.43 31.08
N LEU A 83 2.54 7.33 32.02
CA LEU A 83 3.55 8.04 32.77
C LEU A 83 3.68 7.38 34.14
N ALA A 84 4.68 6.52 34.28
CA ALA A 84 5.01 5.89 35.55
C ALA A 84 5.81 6.85 36.44
N LEU A 85 5.40 6.99 37.70
CA LEU A 85 6.22 7.67 38.71
C LEU A 85 7.52 6.89 38.91
N LYS A 86 8.67 7.55 38.70
CA LYS A 86 9.99 6.94 38.88
C LYS A 86 10.31 6.71 40.37
N SER A 87 9.80 7.56 41.24
CA SER A 87 9.89 7.45 42.70
C SER A 87 8.56 7.89 43.31
N THR A 88 8.04 7.10 44.25
CA THR A 88 6.79 7.37 44.99
C THR A 88 7.03 7.89 46.41
N GLU A 89 8.29 8.15 46.77
CA GLU A 89 8.64 8.69 48.08
C GLU A 89 8.15 10.15 48.19
N TYR A 90 7.27 10.40 49.15
CA TYR A 90 6.81 11.74 49.51
C TYR A 90 7.72 12.31 50.60
N LYS A 91 8.35 13.45 50.35
CA LYS A 91 9.07 14.21 51.38
C LYS A 91 8.23 15.41 51.79
N ALA A 92 7.66 15.33 52.99
CA ALA A 92 7.11 16.50 53.66
C ALA A 92 8.27 17.29 54.28
N MET A 93 8.47 18.53 53.84
CA MET A 93 9.26 19.50 54.60
C MET A 93 8.27 20.26 55.48
N ASP A 94 8.50 20.23 56.79
CA ASP A 94 7.70 20.94 57.77
C ASP A 94 8.35 22.31 58.00
N ASP A 95 7.78 23.36 57.42
CA ASP A 95 8.30 24.74 57.48
C ASP A 95 7.92 25.43 58.81
N ALA A 96 8.11 24.75 59.93
CA ALA A 96 7.91 25.35 61.25
C ALA A 96 9.08 26.29 61.58
N THR A 97 9.00 27.52 61.09
CA THR A 97 9.85 28.62 61.58
C THR A 97 9.25 29.07 62.92
N VAL A 98 9.86 28.64 64.02
CA VAL A 98 9.52 29.12 65.36
C VAL A 98 10.34 30.41 65.59
N GLU A 99 9.65 31.55 65.64
CA GLU A 99 10.19 32.84 66.11
C GLU A 99 10.47 32.82 67.62
#